data_AF-A0A935ZVK4-F1
#
_entry.id   AF-A0A935ZVK4-F1
#
_cell.length_a   1.000
_cell.length_b   1.000
_cell.length_c   1.000
_cell.angle_alpha   90.00
_cell.angle_beta   90.00
_cell.angle_gamma   90.00
#
_symmetry.space_group_name_H-M   'P 1'
#
loop_
_entity.id
_entity.type
_entity.pdbx_description
1 polymer ?
#
loop_
_entity_poly.entity_id
_entity_poly.type
_entity_poly.pdbx_seq_one_letter_code
_entity_poly.pdbx_strand_id
1 'polypeptide(L)'
;MSTKLTLLVEESVIEEAKLYAKKQGRSISNIVEEYLKTITATSKKSTTELHPVIKNLWGSVKVSQKNIDYNHLLQDALLEKYLK
;
A
#
# COMPACT_ATOMS: atom_id res chain seq x y z
N MET A 1 5.95 4.40 19.92
CA MET A 1 6.16 3.63 21.16
C MET A 1 6.88 2.34 20.82
N SER A 2 7.86 1.93 21.62
CA SER A 2 8.57 0.65 21.47
C SER A 2 7.97 -0.41 22.39
N THR A 3 7.55 -1.54 21.83
CA THR A 3 7.02 -2.69 22.57
C THR A 3 7.96 -3.88 22.45
N LYS A 4 8.02 -4.73 23.47
CA LYS A 4 8.84 -5.94 23.47
C LYS A 4 8.06 -7.09 22.82
N LEU A 5 8.64 -7.71 21.80
CA LEU A 5 8.13 -8.93 21.18
C LEU A 5 9.05 -10.09 21.55
N THR A 6 8.49 -11.14 22.12
CA THR A 6 9.20 -12.39 22.44
C THR A 6 8.77 -13.46 21.44
N LEU A 7 9.73 -14.06 20.75
CA LEU A 7 9.50 -15.12 19.76
C LEU A 7 10.10 -16.42 20.27
N LEU A 8 9.38 -17.53 20.09
CA LEU A 8 9.92 -18.87 20.30
C LEU A 8 10.56 -19.32 18.98
N VAL A 9 11.85 -19.59 19.00
CA VAL A 9 12.64 -19.99 17.82
C VAL A 9 13.63 -21.06 18.26
N GLU A 10 13.99 -21.97 17.35
CA GLU A 10 15.00 -22.99 17.60
C GLU A 10 16.37 -22.38 17.92
N GLU A 11 17.14 -23.06 18.76
CA GLU A 11 18.46 -22.58 19.21
C GLU A 11 19.46 -22.46 18.06
N SER A 12 19.44 -23.41 17.12
CA SER A 12 20.25 -23.40 15.89
C SER A 12 20.05 -22.11 15.09
N VAL A 13 18.80 -21.69 14.93
CA VAL A 13 18.43 -20.46 14.21
C VAL A 13 18.93 -19.22 14.94
N ILE A 14 18.93 -19.22 16.27
CA ILE A 14 19.45 -18.11 17.09
C ILE A 14 20.97 -17.97 16.89
N GLU A 15 21.70 -19.07 16.83
CA GLU A 15 23.15 -19.06 16.60
C GLU A 15 23.50 -18.50 15.21
N GLU A 16 22.83 -18.99 14.17
CA GLU A 16 23.01 -18.50 12.80
C GLU A 16 22.65 -17.01 12.68
N ALA A 17 21.56 -16.58 13.32
CA ALA A 17 21.13 -15.19 13.33
C ALA A 17 22.16 -14.28 14.04
N LYS A 18 22.75 -14.73 15.15
CA LYS A 18 23.83 -13.99 15.84
C LYS A 18 25.07 -13.85 14.96
N LEU A 19 25.46 -14.92 14.28
CA LEU A 19 26.62 -14.92 13.39
C LEU A 19 26.42 -13.99 12.20
N TYR A 20 25.23 -14.05 11.58
CA TYR A 20 24.83 -13.13 10.52
C TYR A 20 24.81 -11.66 10.99
N ALA A 21 24.17 -11.39 12.13
CA ALA A 21 24.07 -10.05 12.69
C ALA A 21 25.45 -9.44 13.01
N LYS A 22 26.36 -10.25 13.58
CA LYS A 22 27.74 -9.85 13.85
C LYS A 22 28.51 -9.53 12.57
N LYS A 23 28.37 -10.37 11.52
CA LYS A 23 29.01 -10.14 10.22
C LYS A 23 28.56 -8.83 9.57
N GLN A 24 27.28 -8.48 9.74
CA GLN A 24 26.70 -7.26 9.16
C GLN A 24 26.84 -6.02 10.07
N GLY A 25 27.38 -6.17 11.29
CA GLY A 25 27.49 -5.07 12.25
C GLY A 25 26.13 -4.53 12.73
N ARG A 26 25.09 -5.36 12.74
CA ARG A 26 23.72 -5.00 13.13
C ARG A 26 23.23 -5.84 14.30
N SER A 27 22.22 -5.36 15.02
CA SER A 27 21.53 -6.17 16.04
C SER A 27 20.44 -7.04 15.41
N ILE A 28 20.18 -8.21 16.00
CA ILE A 28 19.09 -9.11 15.57
C ILE A 28 17.74 -8.37 15.62
N SER A 29 17.49 -7.59 16.67
CA SER A 29 16.26 -6.80 16.81
C SER A 29 16.06 -5.83 15.64
N ASN A 30 17.14 -5.18 15.18
CA ASN A 30 17.08 -4.26 14.04
C ASN A 30 16.74 -5.01 12.74
N ILE A 31 17.37 -6.16 12.50
CA ILE A 31 17.12 -7.01 11.32
C ILE A 31 15.65 -7.47 11.29
N VAL A 32 15.14 -7.95 12.43
CA VAL A 32 13.75 -8.42 12.55
C VAL A 32 12.76 -7.27 12.37
N GLU A 33 13.04 -6.10 12.95
CA GLU A 33 12.20 -4.91 12.79
C GLU A 33 12.12 -4.46 11.32
N GLU A 34 13.26 -4.42 10.62
CA GLU A 34 13.33 -4.03 9.20
C GLU A 34 12.61 -5.04 8.31
N TYR A 35 12.74 -6.34 8.60
CA TYR A 35 12.01 -7.39 7.90
C TYR A 35 10.50 -7.26 8.09
N LEU A 36 10.04 -7.09 9.34
CA LEU A 36 8.62 -6.88 9.65
C LEU A 36 8.07 -5.61 8.98
N LYS A 37 8.83 -4.52 8.93
CA LYS A 37 8.47 -3.30 8.18
C LYS A 37 8.32 -3.58 6.69
N THR A 38 9.23 -4.35 6.10
CA THR A 38 9.21 -4.64 4.66
C THR A 38 7.97 -5.46 4.26
N ILE A 39 7.65 -6.50 5.03
CA ILE A 39 6.46 -7.34 4.73
C ILE A 39 5.15 -6.59 4.99
N THR A 40 5.09 -5.73 6.03
CA THR A 40 3.89 -4.96 6.35
C THR A 40 3.71 -3.72 5.45
N ALA A 41 4.79 -3.16 4.91
CA ALA A 41 4.73 -2.07 3.93
C ALA A 41 4.03 -2.52 2.63
N THR A 42 4.21 -3.77 2.23
CA THR A 42 3.53 -4.35 1.06
C THR A 42 2.04 -4.58 1.32
N SER A 43 1.69 -4.96 2.56
CA SER A 43 0.31 -5.10 3.02
C SER A 43 -0.43 -3.77 3.21
N LYS A 44 0.30 -2.67 3.48
CA LYS A 44 -0.24 -1.30 3.56
C LYS A 44 -0.57 -0.66 2.20
N LYS A 45 -0.61 -1.44 1.12
CA LYS A 45 -1.34 -1.06 -0.10
C LYS A 45 -2.86 -1.22 0.01
N SER A 46 -3.40 -1.45 1.21
CA SER A 46 -4.84 -1.25 1.45
C SER A 46 -5.10 0.23 1.72
N THR A 47 -5.77 0.86 0.76
CA THR A 47 -6.12 2.27 0.71
C THR A 47 -4.92 3.19 0.45
N THR A 48 -4.51 3.26 -0.82
CA THR A 48 -4.22 4.60 -1.36
C THR A 48 -5.46 5.43 -1.04
N GLU A 49 -5.45 6.20 0.04
CA GLU A 49 -6.44 7.23 0.24
C GLU A 49 -6.30 8.14 -0.97
N LEU A 50 -7.17 7.93 -1.97
CA LEU A 50 -7.26 8.81 -3.12
C LEU A 50 -7.42 10.22 -2.54
N HIS A 51 -6.56 11.14 -2.98
CA HIS A 51 -6.65 12.54 -2.58
C HIS A 51 -8.14 12.97 -2.64
N PRO A 52 -8.69 13.72 -1.67
CA PRO A 52 -10.13 13.93 -1.54
C PRO A 52 -10.82 14.35 -2.84
N VAL A 53 -10.13 15.15 -3.65
CA VAL A 53 -10.53 15.53 -5.01
C VAL A 53 -10.69 14.32 -5.93
N ILE A 54 -9.70 13.42 -5.99
CA ILE A 54 -9.73 12.21 -6.82
C ILE A 54 -10.82 11.26 -6.33
N LYS A 55 -11.04 11.15 -5.01
CA LYS A 55 -12.13 10.34 -4.44
C LYS A 55 -13.51 10.88 -4.87
N ASN A 56 -13.69 12.20 -4.91
CA ASN A 56 -14.93 12.83 -5.35
C ASN A 56 -15.16 12.71 -6.87
N LEU A 57 -14.08 12.68 -7.65
CA LEU A 57 -14.14 12.45 -9.10
C LEU A 57 -14.33 10.98 -9.45
N TRP A 58 -13.94 10.06 -8.57
CA TRP A 58 -14.07 8.62 -8.80
C TRP A 58 -15.56 8.22 -8.74
N GLY A 59 -16.09 7.79 -9.89
CA GLY A 59 -17.50 7.45 -10.04
C GLY A 59 -18.42 8.62 -10.44
N SER A 60 -17.87 9.82 -10.67
CA SER A 60 -18.64 10.94 -11.25
C SER A 60 -19.07 10.65 -12.69
N VAL A 61 -18.30 9.84 -13.40
CA VAL A 61 -18.64 9.34 -14.74
C VAL A 61 -19.22 7.93 -14.60
N LYS A 62 -20.54 7.82 -14.75
CA LYS A 62 -21.25 6.53 -14.72
C LYS A 62 -21.17 5.87 -16.09
N VAL A 63 -20.13 5.08 -16.32
CA VAL A 63 -19.98 4.30 -17.56
C VAL A 63 -20.74 2.99 -17.37
N SER A 64 -22.04 2.99 -17.67
CA SER A 64 -22.92 1.83 -17.48
C SER A 64 -22.69 0.69 -18.49
N GLN A 65 -21.87 0.89 -19.54
CA GLN A 65 -21.62 -0.10 -20.60
C GLN A 65 -20.15 -0.15 -21.01
N LYS A 66 -19.67 -1.35 -21.35
CA LYS A 66 -18.26 -1.66 -21.67
C LYS A 66 -17.73 -1.03 -22.97
N ASN A 67 -18.58 -0.39 -23.78
CA ASN A 67 -18.24 0.05 -25.13
C ASN A 67 -18.90 1.39 -25.46
N ILE A 68 -18.65 2.40 -24.62
CA ILE A 68 -19.17 3.75 -24.84
C ILE A 68 -18.07 4.61 -25.47
N ASP A 69 -18.39 5.25 -26.58
CA ASP A 69 -17.52 6.20 -27.25
C ASP A 69 -17.24 7.42 -26.36
N TYR A 70 -15.97 7.62 -26.02
CA TYR A 70 -15.50 8.72 -25.17
C TYR A 70 -15.97 10.10 -25.64
N ASN A 71 -15.98 10.32 -26.96
CA ASN A 71 -16.35 11.60 -27.55
C ASN A 71 -17.83 11.95 -27.31
N HIS A 72 -18.72 10.96 -27.32
CA HIS A 72 -20.15 11.17 -27.09
C HIS A 72 -20.40 11.54 -25.62
N LEU A 73 -19.77 10.82 -24.68
CA LEU A 73 -19.85 11.15 -23.25
C LEU A 73 -19.32 12.55 -22.93
N LEU A 74 -18.22 12.94 -23.57
CA LEU A 74 -17.66 14.26 -23.38
C LEU A 74 -18.61 15.34 -23.91
N GLN A 75 -19.20 15.11 -25.08
CA GLN A 75 -20.19 16.03 -25.66
C GLN A 75 -21.40 16.20 -24.74
N ASP A 76 -21.98 15.10 -24.25
CA ASP A 76 -23.14 15.13 -23.35
C ASP A 76 -22.82 15.89 -22.04
N ALA A 77 -21.65 15.61 -21.44
CA ALA A 77 -21.22 16.31 -20.22
C ALA A 77 -20.99 17.81 -20.43
N LEU A 78 -20.47 18.21 -21.60
CA LEU A 78 -20.30 19.61 -21.96
C LEU A 78 -21.64 20.29 -22.21
N LEU A 79 -22.59 19.61 -22.86
CA LEU A 79 -23.95 20.11 -23.05
C LEU A 79 -24.62 20.35 -21.68
N GLU A 80 -24.56 19.38 -20.75
CA GLU A 80 -25.12 19.56 -19.40
C GLU A 80 -24.47 20.69 -18.60
N LYS A 81 -23.17 20.91 -18.77
CA LYS A 81 -22.43 21.95 -18.03
C LYS A 81 -22.75 23.37 -18.53
N TYR A 82 -22.97 23.55 -19.83
CA TYR A 82 -23.04 24.87 -20.45
C TYR A 82 -24.43 25.26 -21.01
N LEU A 83 -25.37 24.30 -21.15
CA LEU A 83 -26.74 24.57 -21.60
C LEU A 83 -27.80 24.46 -20.50
N LYS A 84 -27.39 24.57 -19.23
CA LYS A 84 -28.29 24.63 -18.08
C LYS A 84 -28.21 25.97 -17.37
#